data_AF-A0A7W5C5T3-F1
#
_entry.id   AF-A0A7W5C5T3-F1
#
_cell.length_a   1.000
_cell.length_b   1.000
_cell.length_c   1.000
_cell.angle_alpha   90.00
_cell.angle_beta   90.00
_cell.angle_gamma   90.00
#
_symmetry.space_group_name_H-M   'P 1'
#
loop_
_entity.id
_entity.type
_entity.pdbx_description
1 polymer ?
#
loop_
_entity_poly.entity_id
_entity_poly.type
_entity_poly.pdbx_seq_one_letter_code
_entity_poly.pdbx_strand_id
1 'polypeptide(L)'
;MKKFRGKKRYFRKLWSSVETFQAHVDDDSWYDYWHRHLDFFGLGNDSLKVRRTHIKAHISLYTRISKQLEQLNKPYQAWVCIHDEDTGSDAVYVHTPNSNSDNFPANFDFLKWDCELPNTFYDLVDTSQFNFGYYESEIERVYYITYNQKTLNLIK
;
A
#
# COMPACT_ATOMS: atom_id res chain seq x y z
N MET A 1 -15.07 23.92 1.72
CA MET A 1 -15.19 22.47 1.46
C MET A 1 -16.66 22.03 1.55
N LYS A 2 -17.16 21.29 0.55
CA LYS A 2 -18.51 20.68 0.63
C LYS A 2 -18.50 19.57 1.68
N LYS A 3 -19.54 19.51 2.51
CA LYS A 3 -19.70 18.47 3.54
C LYS A 3 -19.69 17.08 2.87
N PHE A 4 -18.76 16.21 3.25
CA PHE A 4 -18.72 14.83 2.77
C PHE A 4 -19.97 14.06 3.24
N ARG A 5 -20.98 13.95 2.36
CA ARG A 5 -22.25 13.24 2.61
C ARG A 5 -22.11 11.77 2.22
N GLY A 6 -22.88 10.90 2.87
CA GLY A 6 -22.90 9.48 2.52
C GLY A 6 -21.72 8.64 3.02
N LYS A 7 -20.94 9.14 4.00
CA LYS A 7 -19.74 8.48 4.56
C LYS A 7 -19.93 6.98 4.85
N LYS A 8 -21.04 6.61 5.51
CA LYS A 8 -21.35 5.20 5.83
C LYS A 8 -21.48 4.33 4.59
N ARG A 9 -22.11 4.83 3.52
CA ARG A 9 -22.24 4.09 2.25
C ARG A 9 -20.90 4.00 1.54
N TYR A 10 -20.14 5.08 1.55
CA TYR A 10 -18.79 5.12 0.96
C TYR A 10 -17.86 4.09 1.61
N PHE A 11 -17.68 4.13 2.93
CA PHE A 11 -16.76 3.21 3.59
C PHE A 11 -17.20 1.75 3.51
N ARG A 12 -18.50 1.47 3.48
CA ARG A 12 -18.99 0.11 3.21
C ARG A 12 -18.58 -0.39 1.83
N LYS A 13 -18.65 0.47 0.80
CA LYS A 13 -18.19 0.13 -0.55
C LYS A 13 -16.68 -0.03 -0.61
N LEU A 14 -15.93 0.86 0.06
CA LEU A 14 -14.48 0.75 0.17
C LEU A 14 -14.09 -0.62 0.75
N TRP A 15 -14.60 -0.96 1.92
CA TRP A 15 -14.28 -2.24 2.58
C TRP A 15 -14.73 -3.44 1.76
N SER A 16 -15.92 -3.40 1.18
CA SER A 16 -16.36 -4.44 0.25
C SER A 16 -15.41 -4.60 -0.94
N SER A 17 -14.88 -3.52 -1.50
CA SER A 17 -13.92 -3.59 -2.61
C SER A 17 -12.55 -4.14 -2.21
N VAL A 18 -12.13 -3.91 -0.96
CA VAL A 18 -10.90 -4.49 -0.39
C VAL A 18 -11.09 -5.98 -0.14
N GLU A 19 -12.19 -6.36 0.52
CA GLU A 19 -12.49 -7.74 0.91
C GLU A 19 -12.69 -8.68 -0.29
N THR A 20 -13.23 -8.15 -1.40
CA THR A 20 -13.48 -8.94 -2.61
C THR A 20 -12.38 -8.80 -3.67
N PHE A 21 -11.32 -8.03 -3.41
CA PHE A 21 -10.28 -7.76 -4.39
C PHE A 21 -9.60 -9.05 -4.90
N GLN A 22 -9.34 -9.13 -6.19
CA GLN A 22 -8.57 -10.20 -6.83
C GLN A 22 -7.48 -9.56 -7.71
N ALA A 23 -6.23 -9.92 -7.47
CA ALA A 23 -5.06 -9.46 -8.21
C ALA A 23 -4.87 -10.20 -9.55
N HIS A 24 -5.69 -11.24 -9.82
CA HIS A 24 -5.63 -12.08 -11.01
C HIS A 24 -4.22 -12.66 -11.23
N VAL A 25 -3.83 -13.51 -10.29
CA VAL A 25 -2.51 -14.12 -10.20
C VAL A 25 -2.51 -15.44 -10.97
N ASP A 26 -1.91 -15.45 -12.14
CA ASP A 26 -1.70 -16.61 -13.00
C ASP A 26 -0.19 -16.77 -13.29
N ASP A 27 0.25 -17.91 -13.82
CA ASP A 27 1.68 -18.17 -14.09
C ASP A 27 2.32 -17.11 -15.02
N ASP A 28 1.55 -16.62 -15.99
CA ASP A 28 1.98 -15.62 -16.96
C ASP A 28 1.79 -14.17 -16.49
N SER A 29 1.11 -13.93 -15.35
CA SER A 29 0.82 -12.58 -14.83
C SER A 29 2.09 -11.82 -14.49
N TRP A 30 2.31 -10.64 -15.06
CA TRP A 30 3.42 -9.76 -14.67
C TRP A 30 2.90 -8.37 -14.31
N TYR A 31 3.63 -7.69 -13.43
CA TYR A 31 3.25 -6.39 -12.88
C TYR A 31 4.42 -5.43 -12.99
N ASP A 32 4.27 -4.38 -13.78
CA ASP A 32 5.25 -3.30 -13.91
C ASP A 32 4.76 -2.08 -13.14
N TYR A 33 5.21 -1.93 -11.89
CA TYR A 33 4.71 -0.92 -10.93
C TYR A 33 3.18 -0.77 -10.91
N TRP A 34 2.47 -1.90 -11.08
CA TRP A 34 1.01 -1.91 -11.00
C TRP A 34 0.60 -1.44 -9.61
N HIS A 35 -0.42 -0.59 -9.54
CA HIS A 35 -0.82 -0.04 -8.25
C HIS A 35 -2.31 0.27 -8.16
N ARG A 36 -2.80 0.30 -6.92
CA ARG A 36 -4.20 0.57 -6.60
C ARG A 36 -4.34 1.64 -5.53
N HIS A 37 -4.96 2.74 -5.94
CA HIS A 37 -5.45 3.80 -5.06
C HIS A 37 -6.81 3.42 -4.45
N LEU A 38 -7.02 3.72 -3.17
CA LEU A 38 -8.32 3.57 -2.50
C LEU A 38 -9.03 4.90 -2.20
N ASP A 39 -8.27 6.00 -2.18
CA ASP A 39 -8.77 7.35 -1.88
C ASP A 39 -8.49 8.33 -3.01
N PHE A 40 -8.68 7.94 -4.27
CA PHE A 40 -8.30 8.71 -5.47
C PHE A 40 -8.76 10.19 -5.49
N PHE A 41 -9.80 10.55 -4.73
CA PHE A 41 -10.30 11.93 -4.62
C PHE A 41 -9.76 12.71 -3.41
N GLY A 42 -8.82 12.14 -2.65
CA GLY A 42 -8.18 12.77 -1.50
C GLY A 42 -9.13 13.08 -0.35
N LEU A 43 -10.13 12.23 -0.07
CA LEU A 43 -11.09 12.47 1.02
C LEU A 43 -10.43 12.37 2.40
N GLY A 44 -9.30 11.69 2.49
CA GLY A 44 -8.42 11.63 3.66
C GLY A 44 -7.89 13.00 4.07
N ASN A 45 -7.64 13.89 3.11
CA ASN A 45 -7.17 15.26 3.36
C ASN A 45 -8.14 16.04 4.27
N ASP A 46 -9.44 15.71 4.24
CA ASP A 46 -10.48 16.44 4.98
C ASP A 46 -10.45 16.18 6.50
N SER A 47 -9.93 15.03 6.95
CA SER A 47 -10.03 14.63 8.35
C SER A 47 -9.11 13.45 8.68
N LEU A 48 -8.39 13.57 9.81
CA LEU A 48 -7.58 12.49 10.38
C LEU A 48 -8.37 11.18 10.55
N LYS A 49 -9.65 11.23 10.91
CA LYS A 49 -10.49 10.03 11.05
C LYS A 49 -10.71 9.32 9.70
N VAL A 50 -10.89 10.09 8.62
CA VAL A 50 -11.07 9.56 7.26
C VAL A 50 -9.73 9.02 6.76
N ARG A 51 -8.65 9.80 6.88
CA ARG A 51 -7.28 9.39 6.58
C ARG A 51 -6.93 8.04 7.19
N ARG A 52 -7.09 7.91 8.51
CA ARG A 52 -6.84 6.65 9.25
C ARG A 52 -7.67 5.47 8.75
N THR A 53 -8.89 5.71 8.28
CA THR A 53 -9.73 4.65 7.71
C THR A 53 -9.21 4.19 6.34
N HIS A 54 -8.72 5.11 5.50
CA HIS A 54 -8.07 4.76 4.24
C HIS A 54 -6.76 4.02 4.44
N ILE A 55 -5.92 4.45 5.38
CA ILE A 55 -4.67 3.76 5.68
C ILE A 55 -4.95 2.31 6.09
N LYS A 56 -5.91 2.06 7.00
CA LYS A 56 -6.35 0.69 7.35
C LYS A 56 -6.79 -0.12 6.14
N ALA A 57 -7.51 0.51 5.21
CA ALA A 57 -7.97 -0.15 3.99
C ALA A 57 -6.81 -0.50 3.06
N HIS A 58 -5.80 0.37 2.92
CA HIS A 58 -4.59 0.09 2.13
C HIS A 58 -3.77 -1.05 2.74
N ILE A 59 -3.57 -1.07 4.06
CA ILE A 59 -2.88 -2.18 4.74
C ILE A 59 -3.63 -3.50 4.55
N SER A 60 -4.95 -3.50 4.69
CA SER A 60 -5.77 -4.70 4.46
C SER A 60 -5.71 -5.18 3.01
N LEU A 61 -5.77 -4.26 2.04
CA LEU A 61 -5.60 -4.58 0.62
C LEU A 61 -4.20 -5.17 0.36
N TYR A 62 -3.16 -4.58 0.93
CA TYR A 62 -1.78 -5.06 0.81
C TYR A 62 -1.61 -6.48 1.34
N THR A 63 -2.11 -6.75 2.55
CA THR A 63 -2.10 -8.11 3.11
C THR A 63 -2.82 -9.10 2.21
N ARG A 64 -3.97 -8.71 1.66
CA ARG A 64 -4.75 -9.56 0.76
C ARG A 64 -4.06 -9.82 -0.57
N ILE A 65 -3.49 -8.79 -1.20
CA ILE A 65 -2.75 -8.92 -2.46
C ILE A 65 -1.54 -9.81 -2.25
N SER A 66 -0.77 -9.58 -1.18
CA SER A 66 0.43 -10.37 -0.90
C SER A 66 0.13 -11.86 -0.75
N LYS A 67 -0.98 -12.20 -0.07
CA LYS A 67 -1.46 -13.58 0.04
C LYS A 67 -1.84 -14.21 -1.31
N GLN A 68 -2.33 -13.41 -2.25
CA GLN A 68 -2.61 -13.91 -3.60
C GLN A 68 -1.32 -14.09 -4.40
N LEU A 69 -0.35 -13.19 -4.23
CA LEU A 69 0.95 -13.26 -4.91
C LEU A 69 1.80 -14.46 -4.49
N GLU A 70 1.55 -15.07 -3.32
CA GLU A 70 2.14 -16.36 -2.92
C GLU A 70 1.88 -17.49 -3.92
N GLN A 71 0.84 -17.38 -4.75
CA GLN A 71 0.54 -18.35 -5.80
C GLN A 71 1.48 -18.22 -7.01
N LEU A 72 2.25 -17.13 -7.11
CA LEU A 72 3.22 -16.94 -8.19
C LEU A 72 4.43 -17.86 -8.02
N ASN A 73 4.74 -18.59 -9.08
CA ASN A 73 5.98 -19.36 -9.21
C ASN A 73 7.21 -18.50 -9.59
N LYS A 74 7.17 -17.19 -9.28
CA LYS A 74 8.24 -16.23 -9.62
C LYS A 74 8.41 -15.15 -8.55
N PRO A 75 9.58 -14.48 -8.50
CA PRO A 75 9.82 -13.38 -7.57
C PRO A 75 8.82 -12.24 -7.77
N TYR A 76 8.45 -11.60 -6.67
CA TYR A 76 7.61 -10.41 -6.66
C TYR A 76 8.03 -9.47 -5.54
N GLN A 77 7.66 -8.20 -5.68
CA GLN A 77 7.70 -7.17 -4.64
C GLN A 77 6.33 -6.54 -4.53
N ALA A 78 5.91 -6.21 -3.33
CA ALA A 78 4.69 -5.45 -3.08
C ALA A 78 4.89 -4.57 -1.85
N TRP A 79 4.32 -3.36 -1.90
CA TRP A 79 4.47 -2.36 -0.84
C TRP A 79 3.28 -1.41 -0.82
N VAL A 80 3.16 -0.62 0.25
CA VAL A 80 2.20 0.48 0.35
C VAL A 80 2.96 1.80 0.38
N CYS A 81 2.51 2.78 -0.40
CA CYS A 81 2.93 4.17 -0.27
C CYS A 81 1.85 4.96 0.48
N ILE A 82 2.25 5.69 1.52
CA ILE A 82 1.42 6.59 2.31
C ILE A 82 2.02 8.00 2.19
N HIS A 83 1.35 8.89 1.46
CA HIS A 83 1.81 10.26 1.23
C HIS A 83 1.30 11.18 2.34
N ASP A 84 2.17 11.98 2.97
CA ASP A 84 1.73 12.88 4.05
C ASP A 84 0.81 14.00 3.53
N GLU A 85 1.13 14.55 2.36
CA GLU A 85 0.50 15.77 1.82
C GLU A 85 -0.67 15.50 0.86
N ASP A 86 -0.73 14.32 0.23
CA ASP A 86 -1.78 13.97 -0.72
C ASP A 86 -2.31 12.56 -0.51
N THR A 87 -3.43 12.46 0.22
CA THR A 87 -4.05 11.15 0.48
C THR A 87 -4.58 10.46 -0.76
N GLY A 88 -4.75 11.18 -1.88
CA GLY A 88 -5.16 10.62 -3.16
C GLY A 88 -4.08 9.85 -3.90
N SER A 89 -2.82 10.08 -3.53
CA SER A 89 -1.65 9.38 -4.08
C SER A 89 -1.28 8.11 -3.32
N ASP A 90 -1.91 7.84 -2.17
CA ASP A 90 -1.74 6.56 -1.47
C ASP A 90 -2.12 5.38 -2.36
N ALA A 91 -1.23 4.39 -2.43
CA ALA A 91 -1.50 3.18 -3.19
C ALA A 91 -0.80 1.95 -2.65
N VAL A 92 -1.35 0.78 -2.98
CA VAL A 92 -0.66 -0.51 -2.88
C VAL A 92 -0.05 -0.82 -4.22
N TYR A 93 1.25 -1.13 -4.24
CA TYR A 93 2.03 -1.45 -5.43
C TYR A 93 2.38 -2.94 -5.51
N VAL A 94 2.51 -3.45 -6.72
CA VAL A 94 3.02 -4.78 -7.06
C VAL A 94 3.99 -4.66 -8.22
N HIS A 95 5.13 -5.35 -8.11
CA HIS A 95 6.13 -5.41 -9.14
C HIS A 95 6.71 -6.83 -9.28
N THR A 96 6.92 -7.28 -10.51
CA THR A 96 7.53 -8.57 -10.83
C THR A 96 8.50 -8.40 -12.00
N PRO A 97 9.36 -9.40 -12.28
CA PRO A 97 9.94 -9.52 -13.61
C PRO A 97 8.85 -9.39 -14.66
N ASN A 98 9.08 -8.57 -15.66
CA ASN A 98 8.09 -8.20 -16.66
C ASN A 98 8.78 -8.00 -18.01
N SER A 99 8.02 -8.11 -19.10
CA SER A 99 8.54 -7.92 -20.46
C SER A 99 8.56 -6.46 -20.91
N ASN A 100 7.98 -5.53 -20.12
CA ASN A 100 7.92 -4.13 -20.47
C ASN A 100 9.28 -3.45 -20.31
N SER A 101 10.01 -3.76 -19.22
CA SER A 101 11.38 -3.30 -19.02
C SER A 101 12.18 -4.17 -18.05
N ASP A 102 13.51 -4.12 -18.18
CA ASP A 102 14.43 -4.79 -17.26
C ASP A 102 14.69 -3.91 -16.02
N ASN A 103 13.63 -3.69 -15.24
CA ASN A 103 13.61 -2.79 -14.08
C ASN A 103 13.30 -3.50 -12.76
N PHE A 104 13.23 -4.83 -12.76
CA PHE A 104 13.03 -5.64 -11.55
C PHE A 104 14.38 -6.13 -10.99
N PRO A 105 14.62 -6.05 -9.66
CA PRO A 105 13.71 -5.53 -8.63
C PRO A 105 13.64 -4.00 -8.61
N ALA A 106 12.53 -3.48 -8.06
CA ALA A 106 12.40 -2.08 -7.72
C ALA A 106 13.52 -1.66 -6.76
N ASN A 107 14.21 -0.57 -7.11
CA ASN A 107 15.26 0.03 -6.29
C ASN A 107 14.62 0.83 -5.13
N PHE A 108 15.12 0.63 -3.91
CA PHE A 108 14.71 1.34 -2.70
C PHE A 108 15.89 2.01 -1.94
N ASP A 109 17.04 2.19 -2.59
CA ASP A 109 18.26 2.77 -2.00
C ASP A 109 18.07 4.23 -1.53
N PHE A 110 17.09 4.92 -2.11
CA PHE A 110 16.72 6.29 -1.73
C PHE A 110 15.89 6.35 -0.43
N LEU A 111 15.42 5.21 0.09
CA LEU A 111 14.62 5.17 1.30
C LEU A 111 15.50 5.24 2.55
N LYS A 112 15.06 6.06 3.50
CA LYS A 112 15.57 6.08 4.86
C LYS A 112 14.76 5.06 5.68
N TRP A 113 15.39 3.96 6.06
CA TRP A 113 14.79 2.90 6.90
C TRP A 113 14.87 3.24 8.39
N ASP A 114 14.21 2.43 9.22
CA ASP A 114 14.17 2.56 10.69
C ASP A 114 13.64 3.91 11.19
N CYS A 115 12.64 4.44 10.48
CA CYS A 115 12.04 5.73 10.78
C CYS A 115 10.98 5.67 11.88
N GLU A 116 10.82 6.78 12.60
CA GLU A 116 9.66 6.98 13.47
C GLU A 116 8.40 7.13 12.62
N LEU A 117 7.39 6.30 12.91
CA LEU A 117 6.11 6.39 12.22
C LEU A 117 5.30 7.58 12.73
N PRO A 118 4.61 8.32 11.84
CA PRO A 118 3.81 9.45 12.26
C PRO A 118 2.60 8.99 13.06
N ASN A 119 2.17 9.86 13.99
CA ASN A 119 0.99 9.65 14.83
C ASN A 119 -0.28 9.33 14.01
N THR A 120 -0.29 9.72 12.73
CA THR A 120 -1.36 9.42 11.77
C THR A 120 -1.60 7.92 11.63
N PHE A 121 -0.58 7.06 11.69
CA PHE A 121 -0.77 5.62 11.47
C PHE A 121 0.11 4.66 12.24
N TYR A 122 1.00 5.13 13.13
CA TYR A 122 1.87 4.25 13.92
C TYR A 122 1.12 3.13 14.65
N ASP A 123 -0.08 3.42 15.18
CA ASP A 123 -0.91 2.48 15.93
C ASP A 123 -1.84 1.63 15.04
N LEU A 124 -1.76 1.79 13.72
CA LEU A 124 -2.56 1.07 12.74
C LEU A 124 -1.83 -0.10 12.09
N VAL A 125 -0.52 -0.19 12.34
CA VAL A 125 0.37 -1.15 11.70
C VAL A 125 1.15 -1.91 12.76
N ASP A 126 1.42 -3.19 12.50
CA ASP A 126 2.21 -4.04 13.38
C ASP A 126 3.69 -3.99 12.97
N THR A 127 4.50 -3.32 13.79
CA THR A 127 5.94 -3.17 13.55
C THR A 127 6.71 -4.49 13.66
N SER A 128 6.10 -5.55 14.20
CA SER A 128 6.65 -6.90 14.17
C SER A 128 6.39 -7.65 12.85
N GLN A 129 5.51 -7.13 11.98
CA GLN A 129 5.16 -7.73 10.69
C GLN A 129 5.70 -6.93 9.50
N PHE A 130 5.80 -5.61 9.63
CA PHE A 130 6.15 -4.71 8.55
C PHE A 130 7.48 -3.99 8.81
N ASN A 131 8.19 -3.70 7.72
CA ASN A 131 9.29 -2.75 7.67
C ASN A 131 8.79 -1.42 7.12
N PHE A 132 9.43 -0.34 7.56
CA PHE A 132 9.04 1.02 7.19
C PHE A 132 10.26 1.79 6.73
N GLY A 133 10.14 2.37 5.55
CA GLY A 133 11.08 3.35 5.04
C GLY A 133 10.32 4.62 4.68
N TYR A 134 11.04 5.72 4.51
CA TYR A 134 10.45 6.92 3.94
C TYR A 134 11.39 7.59 2.96
N TYR A 135 10.77 8.28 2.01
CA TYR A 135 11.39 9.27 1.17
C TYR A 135 10.91 10.65 1.61
N GLU A 136 11.79 11.63 1.57
CA GLU A 136 11.46 13.01 1.86
C GLU A 136 12.21 13.96 0.92
N SER A 137 11.48 14.92 0.39
CA SER A 137 11.96 16.03 -0.42
C SER A 137 11.43 17.36 0.14
N GLU A 138 11.73 18.46 -0.53
CA GLU A 138 11.19 19.77 -0.17
C GLU A 138 9.66 19.87 -0.34
N ILE A 139 9.06 18.98 -1.14
CA ILE A 139 7.64 19.08 -1.55
C ILE A 139 6.76 17.95 -1.00
N GLU A 140 7.34 16.82 -0.62
CA GLU A 140 6.57 15.69 -0.11
C GLU A 140 7.39 14.78 0.80
N ARG A 141 6.66 14.09 1.68
CA ARG A 141 7.14 12.93 2.43
C ARG A 141 6.23 11.74 2.14
N VAL A 142 6.85 10.59 1.85
CA VAL A 142 6.16 9.35 1.49
C VAL A 142 6.71 8.20 2.31
N TYR A 143 5.85 7.49 3.02
CA TYR A 143 6.21 6.28 3.75
C TYR A 143 5.96 5.05 2.90
N TYR A 144 6.92 4.15 2.91
CA TYR A 144 6.90 2.86 2.25
C TYR A 144 6.75 1.77 3.31
N ILE A 145 5.74 0.92 3.14
CA ILE A 145 5.42 -0.17 4.05
C ILE A 145 5.59 -1.48 3.30
N THR A 146 6.47 -2.35 3.79
CA THR A 146 6.74 -3.67 3.20
C THR A 146 6.65 -4.75 4.27
N TYR A 147 6.39 -6.00 3.91
CA TYR A 147 6.55 -7.11 4.85
C TYR A 147 8.00 -7.27 5.25
N ASN A 148 8.24 -7.57 6.52
CA ASN A 148 9.57 -7.95 6.94
C ASN A 148 9.92 -9.36 6.44
N GLN A 149 11.22 -9.61 6.30
CA GLN A 149 11.75 -10.86 5.75
C GLN A 149 11.35 -12.09 6.57
N LYS A 150 11.12 -11.94 7.88
CA LYS A 150 10.67 -13.04 8.76
C LYS A 150 9.21 -13.40 8.48
N THR A 151 8.34 -12.41 8.28
CA THR A 151 6.94 -12.59 7.92
C THR A 151 6.80 -13.23 6.55
N LEU A 152 7.61 -12.82 5.56
CA LEU A 152 7.62 -13.49 4.25
C LEU A 152 7.96 -14.99 4.32
N ASN A 153 8.71 -15.42 5.34
CA ASN A 153 9.04 -16.84 5.56
C ASN A 153 7.97 -17.61 6.35
N LEU A 154 7.06 -16.92 7.05
CA LEU A 154 5.95 -17.54 7.78
C LEU A 154 4.71 -17.80 6.91
N ILE A 155 4.66 -17.19 5.72
CA ILE A 155 3.52 -17.32 4.81
C ILE A 155 3.84 -18.25 3.62
N LYS A 156 5.07 -18.75 3.51
CA LYS A 156 5.44 -19.86 2.59
C LYS A 156 5.22 -21.22 3.26
#